data_AF-A0A966KFE3-F1
#
_entry.id   AF-A0A966KFE3-F1
#
_cell.length_a   1.000
_cell.length_b   1.000
_cell.length_c   1.000
_cell.angle_alpha   90.00
_cell.angle_beta   90.00
_cell.angle_gamma   90.00
#
_symmetry.space_group_name_H-M   'P 1'
#
loop_
_entity.id
_entity.type
_entity.pdbx_description
1 polymer ?
#
loop_
_entity_poly.entity_id
_entity_poly.type
_entity_poly.pdbx_seq_one_letter_code
_entity_poly.pdbx_strand_id
1 'polypeptide(L)'
;MDKDLQEYYEARFDMMSSKGWKDLITDIEGVIDERNSLMATKSFDELNFRKGQLDVLHWIRTLKQLSEEAWEQLNNEQKDI
;
A
#
# COMPACT_ATOMS: atom_id res chain seq x y z
N MET A 1 11.31 17.35 13.43
CA MET A 1 10.52 17.14 12.20
C MET A 1 9.76 18.41 11.91
N ASP A 2 9.53 18.74 10.64
CA ASP A 2 8.58 19.81 10.34
C ASP A 2 7.17 19.40 10.76
N LYS A 3 6.41 20.35 11.31
CA LYS A 3 5.07 20.13 11.86
C LYS A 3 4.10 19.62 10.79
N ASP A 4 4.15 20.20 9.58
CA ASP A 4 3.29 19.79 8.47
C ASP A 4 3.57 18.33 8.05
N LEU A 5 4.83 17.90 8.12
CA LEU A 5 5.20 16.52 7.82
C LEU A 5 4.70 15.55 8.89
N GLN A 6 4.77 15.94 10.17
CA GLN A 6 4.23 15.16 11.27
C GLN A 6 2.71 14.97 11.13
N GLU A 7 1.97 16.06 10.93
CA GLU A 7 0.51 16.01 10.75
C GLU A 7 0.11 15.15 9.55
N TYR A 8 0.89 15.21 8.46
CA TYR A 8 0.69 14.36 7.29
C TYR A 8 0.76 12.85 7.63
N TYR A 9 1.78 12.41 8.37
CA TYR A 9 1.93 11.00 8.72
C TYR A 9 0.91 10.56 9.77
N GLU A 10 0.60 11.40 10.77
CA GLU A 10 -0.43 11.12 11.77
C GLU A 10 -1.80 10.90 11.12
N ALA A 11 -2.24 11.82 10.25
CA ALA A 11 -3.50 11.69 9.53
C ALA A 11 -3.54 10.42 8.66
N ARG A 12 -2.41 10.06 8.07
CA ARG A 12 -2.27 8.85 7.26
C ARG A 12 -2.40 7.59 8.11
N PHE A 13 -1.73 7.53 9.26
CA PHE A 13 -1.82 6.40 10.18
C PHE A 13 -3.22 6.27 10.79
N ASP A 14 -3.88 7.38 11.11
CA ASP A 14 -5.26 7.39 11.58
C ASP A 14 -6.20 6.76 10.55
N MET A 15 -6.11 7.17 9.30
CA MET A 15 -6.87 6.58 8.19
C MET A 15 -6.61 5.07 8.08
N MET A 16 -5.33 4.65 8.11
CA MET A 16 -4.95 3.24 7.98
C MET A 16 -5.24 2.38 9.22
N SER A 17 -5.53 3.01 10.36
CA SER A 17 -5.96 2.32 11.58
C SER A 17 -7.47 2.03 11.60
N SER A 18 -8.24 2.77 10.79
CA SER A 18 -9.70 2.69 10.74
C SER A 18 -10.19 1.29 10.34
N LYS A 19 -11.39 0.92 10.80
CA LYS A 19 -12.02 -0.34 10.40
C LYS A 19 -12.22 -0.41 8.88
N GLY A 20 -12.70 0.67 8.28
CA GLY A 20 -12.97 0.73 6.83
C GLY A 20 -11.70 0.50 5.99
N TRP A 21 -10.55 1.02 6.43
CA TRP A 21 -9.29 0.71 5.75
C TRP A 21 -8.93 -0.78 5.85
N LYS A 22 -9.08 -1.40 7.02
CA LYS A 22 -8.79 -2.83 7.20
C LYS A 22 -9.71 -3.70 6.34
N ASP A 23 -10.99 -3.38 6.31
CA ASP A 23 -11.97 -4.05 5.44
C ASP A 23 -11.56 -3.92 3.96
N LEU A 24 -11.17 -2.71 3.52
CA LEU A 24 -10.66 -2.46 2.16
C LEU A 24 -9.41 -3.30 1.84
N ILE A 25 -8.47 -3.43 2.77
CA ILE A 25 -7.28 -4.28 2.56
C ILE A 25 -7.69 -5.74 2.39
N THR A 26 -8.63 -6.24 3.18
CA THR A 26 -9.17 -7.61 3.02
C THR A 26 -9.81 -7.80 1.64
N ASP A 27 -10.58 -6.83 1.16
CA ASP A 27 -11.17 -6.88 -0.19
C ASP A 27 -10.09 -6.89 -1.28
N ILE A 28 -9.05 -6.05 -1.14
CA ILE A 28 -7.92 -6.00 -2.07
C ILE A 28 -7.16 -7.33 -2.12
N GLU A 29 -6.95 -7.98 -0.98
CA GLU A 29 -6.31 -9.31 -0.93
C GLU A 29 -7.13 -10.34 -1.71
N GLY A 30 -8.46 -10.33 -1.58
CA GLY A 30 -9.34 -11.17 -2.39
C GLY A 30 -9.23 -10.90 -3.90
N VAL A 31 -9.15 -9.63 -4.30
CA VAL A 31 -8.99 -9.25 -5.73
C VAL A 31 -7.62 -9.69 -6.27
N ILE A 32 -6.55 -9.57 -5.47
CA ILE A 32 -5.21 -10.04 -5.84
C ILE A 32 -5.26 -11.55 -6.12
N ASP A 33 -5.84 -12.34 -5.22
CA ASP A 33 -5.92 -13.80 -5.36
C ASP A 33 -6.70 -14.20 -6.63
N GLU A 34 -7.80 -13.52 -6.94
CA GLU A 34 -8.57 -13.75 -8.17
C GLU A 34 -7.76 -13.41 -9.44
N ARG A 35 -7.03 -12.29 -9.41
CA ARG A 35 -6.35 -11.74 -10.59
C ARG A 35 -5.02 -12.41 -10.89
N ASN A 36 -4.39 -13.03 -9.90
CA ASN A 36 -3.08 -13.70 -10.03
C ASN A 36 -3.15 -15.06 -10.78
N SER A 37 -4.33 -15.48 -11.25
CA SER A 37 -4.48 -16.72 -12.05
C SER A 37 -4.02 -16.55 -13.50
N LEU A 38 -2.83 -17.07 -13.81
CA LEU A 38 -2.29 -17.09 -15.17
C LEU A 38 -3.07 -18.03 -16.12
N MET A 39 -3.70 -19.09 -15.59
CA MET A 39 -4.46 -20.05 -16.42
C MET A 39 -5.65 -19.41 -17.13
N ALA A 40 -6.20 -18.32 -16.56
CA ALA A 40 -7.32 -17.58 -17.15
C ALA A 40 -6.89 -16.58 -18.24
N THR A 41 -5.57 -16.36 -18.42
CA THR A 41 -5.03 -15.35 -19.32
C THR A 41 -4.96 -15.86 -20.75
N LYS A 42 -5.63 -15.17 -21.69
CA LYS A 42 -5.80 -15.64 -23.07
C LYS A 42 -4.85 -14.98 -24.08
N SER A 43 -4.19 -13.89 -23.71
CA SER A 43 -3.27 -13.17 -24.57
C SER A 43 -2.17 -12.45 -23.79
N PHE A 44 -1.14 -12.01 -24.51
CA PHE A 44 -0.05 -11.21 -23.95
C PHE A 44 -0.52 -9.82 -23.50
N ASP A 45 -1.46 -9.20 -24.22
CA ASP A 45 -2.05 -7.92 -23.81
C ASP A 45 -2.85 -8.05 -22.52
N GLU A 46 -3.62 -9.14 -22.38
CA GLU A 46 -4.36 -9.44 -21.14
C GLU A 46 -3.39 -9.67 -19.97
N LEU A 47 -2.27 -10.36 -20.21
CA LEU A 47 -1.22 -10.55 -19.21
C LEU A 47 -0.67 -9.21 -18.71
N ASN A 48 -0.29 -8.31 -19.63
CA ASN A 48 0.28 -7.01 -19.26
C ASN A 48 -0.74 -6.13 -18.54
N PHE A 49 -2.01 -6.17 -18.96
CA PHE A 49 -3.08 -5.47 -18.27
C PHE A 49 -3.24 -5.97 -16.82
N ARG A 50 -3.30 -7.30 -16.62
CA ARG A 50 -3.40 -7.91 -15.28
C ARG A 50 -2.19 -7.57 -14.41
N LYS A 51 -0.98 -7.56 -14.97
CA LYS A 51 0.23 -7.16 -14.25
C LYS A 51 0.12 -5.73 -13.74
N GLY A 52 -0.29 -4.77 -14.57
CA GLY A 52 -0.47 -3.38 -14.14
C GLY A 52 -1.54 -3.22 -13.05
N GLN A 53 -2.62 -4.01 -13.11
CA GLN A 53 -3.63 -4.04 -12.05
C GLN A 53 -3.05 -4.56 -10.73
N LEU A 54 -2.32 -5.69 -10.78
CA LEU A 54 -1.68 -6.29 -9.61
C LEU A 54 -0.63 -5.36 -9.00
N ASP A 55 0.13 -4.63 -9.81
CA ASP A 55 1.14 -3.67 -9.34
C ASP A 55 0.50 -2.58 -8.46
N VAL A 56 -0.63 -2.01 -8.90
CA VAL A 56 -1.36 -0.99 -8.14
C VAL A 56 -1.99 -1.58 -6.87
N LEU A 57 -2.59 -2.77 -6.95
CA LEU A 57 -3.20 -3.44 -5.80
C LEU A 57 -2.15 -3.77 -4.73
N HIS A 58 -0.98 -4.27 -5.14
CA HIS A 58 0.13 -4.52 -4.24
C HIS A 58 0.67 -3.24 -3.60
N TRP A 59 0.77 -2.14 -4.36
CA TRP A 59 1.18 -0.86 -3.81
C TRP A 59 0.20 -0.35 -2.72
N ILE A 60 -1.12 -0.45 -2.95
CA ILE A 60 -2.10 -0.07 -1.92
C ILE A 60 -1.99 -0.98 -0.70
N ARG A 61 -1.84 -2.30 -0.92
CA ARG A 61 -1.69 -3.29 0.15
C ARG A 61 -0.48 -3.00 1.05
N THR A 62 0.64 -2.57 0.47
CA THR A 62 1.89 -2.29 1.21
C THR A 62 1.99 -0.85 1.70
N LEU A 63 1.02 0.02 1.38
CA LEU A 63 1.06 1.45 1.65
C LEU A 63 1.34 1.77 3.12
N LYS A 64 0.72 1.02 4.03
CA LYS A 64 0.90 1.20 5.48
C LYS A 64 2.34 0.93 5.90
N GLN A 65 2.86 -0.24 5.54
CA GLN A 65 4.23 -0.64 5.87
C GLN A 65 5.25 0.38 5.33
N LEU A 66 5.12 0.78 4.06
CA LEU A 66 6.01 1.78 3.46
C LEU A 66 5.95 3.13 4.19
N SER A 67 4.78 3.49 4.72
CA SER A 67 4.63 4.74 5.48
C SER A 67 5.26 4.64 6.87
N GLU A 68 5.16 3.49 7.53
CA GLU A 68 5.79 3.22 8.83
C GLU A 68 7.33 3.23 8.69
N GLU A 69 7.87 2.53 7.70
CA GLU A 69 9.31 2.51 7.41
C GLU A 69 9.87 3.90 7.12
N ALA A 70 9.17 4.69 6.28
CA ALA A 70 9.58 6.07 5.97
C ALA A 70 9.54 6.97 7.21
N TRP A 71 8.51 6.83 8.05
CA TRP A 71 8.40 7.58 9.30
C TRP A 71 9.49 7.22 10.31
N GLU A 72 9.81 5.94 10.45
CA GLU A 72 10.90 5.47 11.31
C GLU A 72 12.25 6.01 10.87
N GLN A 73 12.54 6.00 9.56
CA GLN A 73 13.77 6.57 9.00
C GLN A 73 13.90 8.06 9.34
N LEU A 74 12.85 8.85 9.09
CA LEU A 74 12.82 10.28 9.40
C LEU A 74 13.05 10.59 10.89
N ASN A 75 12.53 9.74 11.78
CA ASN A 75 12.74 9.88 13.21
C ASN A 75 14.14 9.47 13.67
N ASN A 76 14.75 8.50 13.01
CA ASN A 76 16.11 8.07 13.32
C ASN A 76 17.12 9.11 12.84
N GLU A 77 16.97 9.64 11.62
CA GLU A 77 17.82 10.72 11.10
C GLU A 77 17.82 11.97 12.00
N GLN A 78 16.70 12.28 12.66
CA GLN A 78 16.63 13.40 13.61
C GLN A 78 17.28 13.14 14.96
N LYS A 79 17.41 11.87 15.39
CA LYS A 79 18.04 11.54 16.67
C LYS A 79 19.56 11.58 16.60
N ASP A 80 20.11 11.44 15.39
CA ASP A 80 21.54 11.47 15.12
C ASP A 80 22.08 12.88 14.84
N ILE A 81 21.24 13.92 14.98
CA ILE A 81 21.56 15.37 14.86
C ILE A 81 21.40 16.03 16.23
#